data_AF-A0AAJ0FZ31-F1
#
_entry.id   AF-A0AAJ0FZ31-F1
#
_cell.length_a   1.000
_cell.length_b   1.000
_cell.length_c   1.000
_cell.angle_alpha   90.00
_cell.angle_beta   90.00
_cell.angle_gamma   90.00
#
_symmetry.space_group_name_H-M   'P 1'
#
loop_
_entity.id
_entity.type
_entity.pdbx_description
1 polymer ?
#
loop_
_entity_poly.entity_id
_entity_poly.type
_entity_poly.pdbx_seq_one_letter_code
_entity_poly.pdbx_strand_id
1 'polypeptide(L)'
;MRYHRTPNFFRTRHWAKLWQNNIPDLESLQICMGKTGFVAIDAEPWGDQSALVAEIALSLVYPFDRSNFDQCPNTTSQLRSGLRISTHCVKISGREQGRRERSHADDSQTVPLDEVEPTLVNILDSFKTTLAAQRELSSGDRDHPAQLVLIGFDLGFEFRSISTSYPLITEYFTSWVDLQELVKDISQADRAPTMRDSLIALGFGDDRHAIGSIHKKHSSGMDTLRMTALLVGLLFYQNDAPLNIQFTNRRKWSPGKAHGRYMGTGKFFHKTRPKPKEFHPFTAEVLLRGSSLNEISASRLYDMFAHYDPLAAGNGSNKRRNDLMGWVSLPSLEALDYFVKDINGAESEYGGMWQAVSLYDPILTPIRTASELESFKELRLQEEIQEKRSQRTQKKLSMELKMNHITNSPAVCVTT
;
A
#
# COMPACT_ATOMS: atom_id res chain seq x y z
N MET A 1 14.83 4.91 1.57
CA MET A 1 15.57 4.06 2.52
C MET A 1 17.08 4.03 2.18
N ARG A 2 17.94 4.65 3.00
CA ARG A 2 19.39 4.74 2.72
C ARG A 2 20.13 3.41 2.94
N TYR A 3 21.06 3.08 2.06
CA TYR A 3 21.92 1.91 2.21
C TYR A 3 22.72 1.97 3.51
N HIS A 4 22.74 0.84 4.22
CA HIS A 4 23.58 0.62 5.39
C HIS A 4 24.22 -0.77 5.30
N ARG A 5 25.50 -0.87 5.63
CA ARG A 5 26.26 -2.14 5.57
C ARG A 5 25.58 -3.27 6.36
N THR A 6 24.93 -2.93 7.46
CA THR A 6 24.18 -3.86 8.33
C THR A 6 22.80 -3.26 8.64
N PRO A 7 21.76 -3.55 7.85
CA PRO A 7 20.41 -3.06 8.13
C PRO A 7 19.85 -3.80 9.35
N ASN A 8 19.33 -3.06 10.33
CA ASN A 8 18.78 -3.63 11.57
C ASN A 8 17.32 -4.10 11.42
N PHE A 9 16.70 -3.87 10.25
CA PHE A 9 15.25 -3.92 10.06
C PHE A 9 14.76 -5.11 9.19
N PHE A 10 15.67 -5.87 8.56
CA PHE A 10 15.35 -7.14 7.90
C PHE A 10 16.59 -8.03 7.76
N ARG A 11 16.39 -9.34 7.56
CA ARG A 11 17.48 -10.32 7.49
C ARG A 11 18.09 -10.34 6.10
N THR A 12 19.36 -9.96 5.97
CA THR A 12 20.09 -9.93 4.68
C THR A 12 20.90 -11.17 4.36
N ARG A 13 21.01 -12.17 5.27
CA ARG A 13 21.99 -13.27 5.14
C ARG A 13 21.93 -14.03 3.80
N HIS A 14 20.73 -14.35 3.30
CA HIS A 14 20.57 -15.13 2.06
C HIS A 14 20.69 -14.30 0.77
N TRP A 15 20.78 -12.97 0.88
CA TRP A 15 20.80 -12.04 -0.26
C TRP A 15 21.80 -10.90 -0.02
N ALA A 16 22.83 -11.15 0.80
CA ALA A 16 23.81 -10.16 1.20
C ALA A 16 24.59 -9.61 0.00
N LYS A 17 24.79 -10.43 -1.03
CA LYS A 17 25.42 -10.03 -2.29
C LYS A 17 24.60 -8.96 -3.01
N LEU A 18 23.29 -9.18 -3.17
CA LEU A 18 22.39 -8.18 -3.76
C LEU A 18 22.40 -6.91 -2.90
N TRP A 19 22.23 -7.04 -1.58
CA TRP A 19 22.22 -5.90 -0.66
C TRP A 19 23.46 -5.02 -0.79
N GLN A 20 24.64 -5.62 -0.89
CA GLN A 20 25.92 -4.91 -1.05
C GLN A 20 26.07 -4.23 -2.41
N ASN A 21 25.39 -4.70 -3.44
CA ASN A 21 25.39 -4.12 -4.78
C ASN A 21 24.31 -3.03 -4.94
N ASN A 22 24.30 -2.07 -4.01
CA ASN A 22 23.49 -0.86 -4.16
C ASN A 22 24.10 0.07 -5.22
N ILE A 23 23.26 0.66 -6.08
CA ILE A 23 23.64 1.78 -6.94
C ILE A 23 23.47 3.07 -6.12
N PRO A 24 24.57 3.76 -5.76
CA PRO A 24 24.53 4.76 -4.71
C PRO A 24 24.16 6.17 -5.19
N ASP A 25 24.34 6.46 -6.48
CA ASP A 25 24.21 7.80 -7.05
C ASP A 25 23.67 7.77 -8.49
N LEU A 26 23.33 8.97 -8.99
CA LEU A 26 22.74 9.15 -10.31
C LEU A 26 23.71 8.78 -11.44
N GLU A 27 24.99 9.10 -11.30
CA GLU A 27 26.01 8.82 -12.32
C GLU A 27 26.14 7.30 -12.53
N SER A 28 26.24 6.54 -11.44
CA SER A 28 26.29 5.08 -11.45
C SER A 28 25.03 4.49 -12.08
N LEU A 29 23.85 5.07 -11.80
CA LEU A 29 22.59 4.65 -12.43
C LEU A 29 22.58 4.90 -13.94
N GLN A 30 23.09 6.05 -14.38
CA GLN A 30 23.17 6.42 -15.81
C GLN A 30 24.13 5.52 -16.58
N ILE A 31 25.22 5.03 -15.96
CA ILE A 31 26.13 4.04 -16.58
C ILE A 31 25.42 2.71 -16.89
N CYS A 32 24.40 2.33 -16.12
CA CYS A 32 23.62 1.11 -16.36
C CYS A 32 22.70 1.19 -17.59
N MET A 33 22.46 2.39 -18.13
CA MET A 33 21.56 2.62 -19.26
C MET A 33 22.02 1.87 -20.53
N GLY A 34 21.07 1.43 -21.36
CA GLY A 34 21.34 0.75 -22.64
C GLY A 34 21.82 -0.71 -22.53
N LYS A 35 22.29 -1.16 -21.36
CA LYS A 35 22.81 -2.52 -21.17
C LYS A 35 21.92 -3.38 -20.27
N THR A 36 21.21 -2.77 -19.33
CA THR A 36 20.60 -3.49 -18.22
C THR A 36 19.08 -3.44 -18.30
N GLY A 37 18.42 -4.56 -17.98
CA GLY A 37 16.98 -4.55 -17.76
C GLY A 37 16.68 -3.98 -16.39
N PHE A 38 15.70 -3.09 -16.28
CA PHE A 38 15.27 -2.57 -14.99
C PHE A 38 13.93 -3.17 -14.60
N VAL A 39 13.76 -3.46 -13.31
CA VAL A 39 12.50 -4.00 -12.76
C VAL A 39 12.08 -3.12 -11.60
N ALA A 40 11.02 -2.34 -11.80
CA ALA A 40 10.39 -1.60 -10.70
C ALA A 40 9.44 -2.52 -9.94
N ILE A 41 9.59 -2.59 -8.62
CA ILE A 41 8.71 -3.36 -7.73
C ILE A 41 7.95 -2.43 -6.79
N ASP A 42 6.67 -2.71 -6.61
CA ASP A 42 5.84 -2.13 -5.56
C ASP A 42 5.01 -3.23 -4.91
N ALA A 43 4.87 -3.19 -3.59
CA ALA A 43 4.08 -4.15 -2.85
C ALA A 43 3.12 -3.44 -1.90
N GLU A 44 1.91 -3.98 -1.81
CA GLU A 44 0.85 -3.38 -1.00
C GLU A 44 0.58 -4.23 0.24
N PRO A 45 0.62 -3.64 1.44
CA PRO A 45 0.57 -4.39 2.68
C PRO A 45 -0.80 -5.01 2.93
N TRP A 46 -0.83 -6.23 3.46
CA TRP A 46 -2.05 -6.87 3.97
C TRP A 46 -2.15 -6.75 5.50
N GLY A 47 -3.13 -5.98 5.97
CA GLY A 47 -3.37 -5.73 7.39
C GLY A 47 -2.28 -4.87 8.05
N ASP A 48 -2.25 -4.88 9.39
CA ASP A 48 -1.31 -4.09 10.20
C ASP A 48 0.07 -4.77 10.37
N GLN A 49 0.23 -5.99 9.87
CA GLN A 49 1.48 -6.73 9.96
C GLN A 49 2.44 -6.33 8.84
N SER A 50 3.61 -5.80 9.23
CA SER A 50 4.53 -5.08 8.33
C SER A 50 5.17 -5.86 7.17
N ALA A 51 4.90 -7.15 6.99
CA ALA A 51 5.55 -7.97 5.95
C ALA A 51 4.56 -8.73 5.04
N LEU A 52 3.29 -8.85 5.45
CA LEU A 52 2.29 -9.55 4.64
C LEU A 52 1.89 -8.68 3.47
N VAL A 53 1.78 -9.29 2.28
CA VAL A 53 1.46 -8.59 1.05
C VAL A 53 0.05 -8.97 0.59
N ALA A 54 -0.66 -8.03 -0.02
CA ALA A 54 -1.95 -8.24 -0.68
C ALA A 54 -1.82 -8.24 -2.20
N GLU A 55 -0.90 -7.44 -2.73
CA GLU A 55 -0.66 -7.21 -4.16
C GLU A 55 0.82 -6.90 -4.36
N ILE A 56 1.45 -7.51 -5.37
CA ILE A 56 2.81 -7.20 -5.81
C ILE A 56 2.73 -6.86 -7.29
N ALA A 57 3.39 -5.77 -7.69
CA ALA A 57 3.53 -5.45 -9.09
C ALA A 57 5.00 -5.37 -9.50
N LEU A 58 5.24 -5.69 -10.76
CA LEU A 58 6.52 -5.57 -11.44
C LEU A 58 6.32 -4.80 -12.74
N SER A 59 7.03 -3.69 -12.93
CA SER A 59 7.18 -3.07 -14.26
C SER A 59 8.56 -3.38 -14.81
N LEU A 60 8.59 -4.14 -15.90
CA LEU A 60 9.78 -4.60 -16.59
C LEU A 60 10.13 -3.60 -17.69
N VAL A 61 11.34 -3.05 -17.63
CA VAL A 61 11.82 -2.01 -18.54
C VAL A 61 13.01 -2.57 -19.30
N TYR A 62 12.84 -2.71 -20.61
CA TYR A 62 13.90 -3.20 -21.49
C TYR A 62 15.03 -2.16 -21.59
N PRO A 63 16.29 -2.59 -21.83
CA PRO A 63 17.37 -1.68 -22.13
C PRO A 63 16.99 -0.75 -23.29
N PHE A 64 17.29 0.54 -23.13
CA PHE A 64 17.01 1.55 -24.14
C PHE A 64 18.16 2.56 -24.20
N ASP A 65 18.31 3.19 -25.35
CA ASP A 65 19.23 4.30 -25.54
C ASP A 65 18.48 5.64 -25.40
N ARG A 66 19.11 6.59 -24.71
CA ARG A 66 18.64 7.97 -24.63
C ARG A 66 18.56 8.63 -26.00
N SER A 67 19.43 8.26 -26.95
CA SER A 67 19.42 8.81 -28.31
C SER A 67 18.15 8.48 -29.10
N ASN A 68 17.39 7.48 -28.67
CA ASN A 68 16.12 7.10 -29.32
C ASN A 68 14.96 8.04 -28.98
N PHE A 69 15.22 9.08 -28.18
CA PHE A 69 14.21 10.04 -27.73
C PHE A 69 14.65 11.46 -28.07
N ASP A 70 13.82 12.17 -28.85
CA ASP A 70 14.03 13.60 -29.13
C ASP A 70 13.93 14.45 -27.85
N GLN A 71 13.10 14.01 -26.90
CA GLN A 71 12.89 14.65 -25.61
C GLN A 71 12.56 13.62 -24.54
N CYS A 72 12.83 13.94 -23.27
CA CYS A 72 12.43 13.09 -22.15
C CYS A 72 10.90 12.94 -22.14
N PRO A 73 10.35 11.71 -22.03
CA PRO A 73 8.92 11.52 -21.87
C PRO A 73 8.40 12.28 -20.66
N ASN A 74 7.28 12.99 -20.80
CA ASN A 74 6.66 13.77 -19.71
C ASN A 74 5.24 13.30 -19.37
N THR A 75 4.81 12.18 -19.95
CA THR A 75 3.54 11.49 -19.61
C THR A 75 3.75 9.98 -19.58
N THR A 76 2.97 9.25 -18.80
CA THR A 76 3.02 7.77 -18.83
C THR A 76 2.64 7.19 -20.18
N SER A 77 1.84 7.90 -20.99
CA SER A 77 1.48 7.47 -22.33
C SER A 77 2.67 7.51 -23.28
N GLN A 78 3.42 8.62 -23.30
CA GLN A 78 4.65 8.74 -24.09
C GLN A 78 5.70 7.74 -23.66
N LEU A 79 5.83 7.56 -22.34
CA LEU A 79 6.74 6.58 -21.76
C LEU A 79 6.46 5.17 -22.32
N ARG A 80 5.19 4.75 -22.31
CA ARG A 80 4.77 3.42 -22.80
C ARG A 80 4.81 3.28 -24.32
N SER A 81 4.66 4.37 -25.08
CA SER A 81 4.78 4.32 -26.54
C SER A 81 6.23 4.32 -27.01
N GLY A 82 7.12 4.98 -26.26
CA GLY A 82 8.54 5.09 -26.60
C GLY A 82 9.42 3.99 -26.02
N LEU A 83 9.01 3.39 -24.89
CA LEU A 83 9.73 2.31 -24.25
C LEU A 83 8.93 1.02 -24.27
N ARG A 84 9.64 -0.09 -24.46
CA ARG A 84 9.08 -1.41 -24.21
C ARG A 84 9.02 -1.61 -22.70
N ILE A 85 7.82 -1.43 -22.14
CA ILE A 85 7.51 -1.64 -20.73
C ILE A 85 6.39 -2.66 -20.64
N SER A 86 6.54 -3.68 -19.80
CA SER A 86 5.44 -4.57 -19.43
C SER A 86 5.19 -4.51 -17.93
N THR A 87 3.94 -4.33 -17.53
CA THR A 87 3.55 -4.26 -16.12
C THR A 87 2.69 -5.44 -15.73
N HIS A 88 3.19 -6.23 -14.79
CA HIS A 88 2.52 -7.39 -14.23
C HIS A 88 2.05 -7.09 -12.80
N CYS A 89 0.83 -7.51 -12.47
CA CYS A 89 0.23 -7.35 -11.17
C CYS A 89 -0.23 -8.71 -10.65
N VAL A 90 0.34 -9.15 -9.53
CA VAL A 90 0.01 -10.40 -8.85
C VAL A 90 -0.77 -10.07 -7.57
N LYS A 91 -2.04 -10.42 -7.55
CA LYS A 91 -2.93 -10.26 -6.39
C LYS A 91 -3.04 -11.58 -5.64
N ILE A 92 -3.03 -11.53 -4.32
CA ILE A 92 -3.14 -12.75 -3.50
C ILE A 92 -4.60 -13.04 -3.18
N SER A 93 -5.08 -14.24 -3.54
CA SER A 93 -6.41 -14.72 -3.21
C SER A 93 -6.69 -14.64 -1.71
N GLY A 94 -7.86 -14.11 -1.33
CA GLY A 94 -8.26 -13.94 0.06
C GLY A 94 -7.59 -12.77 0.79
N ARG A 95 -6.85 -11.90 0.06
CA ARG A 95 -6.24 -10.66 0.57
C ARG A 95 -6.71 -9.43 -0.19
N GLU A 96 -7.93 -9.43 -0.70
CA GLU A 96 -8.46 -8.36 -1.54
C GLU A 96 -8.72 -7.07 -0.73
N GLN A 97 -8.22 -5.93 -1.23
CA GLN A 97 -8.25 -4.66 -0.47
C GLN A 97 -9.36 -3.67 -0.88
N GLY A 98 -10.44 -4.21 -1.45
CA GLY A 98 -11.58 -3.44 -1.96
C GLY A 98 -11.22 -2.62 -3.21
N ARG A 99 -12.03 -1.58 -3.51
CA ARG A 99 -11.84 -0.76 -4.73
C ARG A 99 -10.59 0.11 -4.64
N ARG A 100 -9.61 -0.18 -5.49
CA ARG A 100 -8.36 0.58 -5.69
C ARG A 100 -8.41 1.40 -6.98
N GLU A 101 -7.41 2.25 -7.21
CA GLU A 101 -7.20 2.86 -8.53
C GLU A 101 -7.16 1.76 -9.60
N ARG A 102 -7.72 2.03 -10.80
CA ARG A 102 -7.66 1.06 -11.89
C ARG A 102 -6.19 0.89 -12.26
N SER A 103 -5.66 -0.32 -12.12
CA SER A 103 -4.32 -0.65 -12.57
C SER A 103 -4.27 -0.52 -14.09
N HIS A 104 -3.19 0.05 -14.61
CA HIS A 104 -2.83 -0.02 -16.03
C HIS A 104 -1.86 -1.18 -16.30
N ALA A 105 -1.92 -2.23 -15.47
CA ALA A 105 -1.14 -3.44 -15.66
C ALA A 105 -1.56 -4.10 -16.98
N ASP A 106 -0.57 -4.53 -17.75
CA ASP A 106 -0.79 -5.28 -19.00
C ASP A 106 -1.32 -6.67 -18.70
N ASP A 107 -0.87 -7.22 -17.56
CA ASP A 107 -1.26 -8.51 -17.06
C ASP A 107 -1.56 -8.41 -15.56
N SER A 108 -2.77 -8.79 -15.17
CA SER A 108 -3.20 -8.82 -13.78
C SER A 108 -3.81 -10.17 -13.49
N GLN A 109 -3.21 -10.89 -12.55
CA GLN A 109 -3.66 -12.21 -12.13
C GLN A 109 -3.87 -12.27 -10.63
N THR A 110 -4.87 -13.04 -10.20
CA THR A 110 -5.10 -13.37 -8.80
C THR A 110 -4.68 -14.81 -8.58
N VAL A 111 -3.76 -15.04 -7.65
CA VAL A 111 -3.15 -16.35 -7.40
C VAL A 111 -3.25 -16.73 -5.92
N PRO A 112 -3.32 -18.04 -5.60
CA PRO A 112 -3.13 -18.53 -4.24
C PRO A 112 -1.79 -18.08 -3.62
N LEU A 113 -1.72 -18.03 -2.29
CA LEU A 113 -0.54 -17.51 -1.57
C LEU A 113 0.76 -18.28 -1.89
N ASP A 114 0.66 -19.59 -2.04
CA ASP A 114 1.74 -20.52 -2.38
C ASP A 114 2.21 -20.38 -3.83
N GLU A 115 1.38 -19.84 -4.72
CA GLU A 115 1.70 -19.61 -6.14
C GLU A 115 2.31 -18.23 -6.41
N VAL A 116 2.38 -17.34 -5.41
CA VAL A 116 2.89 -15.97 -5.59
C VAL A 116 4.36 -15.97 -5.99
N GLU A 117 5.22 -16.67 -5.24
CA GLU A 117 6.65 -16.72 -5.55
C GLU A 117 6.94 -17.39 -6.90
N PRO A 118 6.38 -18.59 -7.21
CA PRO A 118 6.51 -19.19 -8.53
C PRO A 118 6.06 -18.26 -9.67
N THR A 119 4.97 -17.53 -9.47
CA THR A 119 4.46 -16.58 -10.48
C THR A 119 5.44 -15.44 -10.72
N LEU A 120 5.98 -14.83 -9.67
CA LEU A 120 6.98 -13.75 -9.80
C LEU A 120 8.27 -14.25 -10.45
N VAL A 121 8.72 -15.44 -10.06
CA VAL A 121 9.88 -16.13 -10.65
C VAL A 121 9.66 -16.33 -12.15
N ASN A 122 8.50 -16.86 -12.57
CA ASN A 122 8.18 -17.08 -13.99
C ASN A 122 8.17 -15.78 -14.81
N ILE A 123 7.67 -14.68 -14.24
CA ILE A 123 7.69 -13.35 -14.87
C ILE A 123 9.15 -12.89 -15.09
N LEU A 124 9.98 -13.02 -14.06
CA LEU A 124 11.39 -12.60 -14.11
C LEU A 124 12.23 -13.50 -15.04
N ASP A 125 12.01 -14.81 -15.03
CA ASP A 125 12.67 -15.76 -15.94
C ASP A 125 12.32 -15.47 -17.40
N SER A 126 11.03 -15.22 -17.68
CA SER A 126 10.56 -14.86 -19.02
C SER A 126 11.20 -13.57 -19.50
N PHE A 127 11.31 -12.58 -18.62
CA PHE A 127 11.97 -11.31 -18.92
C PHE A 127 13.46 -11.50 -19.21
N LYS A 128 14.18 -12.20 -18.33
CA LYS A 128 15.62 -12.46 -18.45
C LYS A 128 15.96 -13.25 -19.71
N THR A 129 15.16 -14.26 -20.02
CA THR A 129 15.27 -15.05 -21.26
C THR A 129 15.09 -14.17 -22.49
N THR A 130 14.09 -13.28 -22.48
CA THR A 130 13.85 -12.36 -23.59
C THR A 130 15.02 -11.39 -23.77
N LEU A 131 15.59 -10.87 -22.68
CA LEU A 131 16.76 -9.98 -22.72
C LEU A 131 17.99 -10.69 -23.27
N ALA A 132 18.23 -11.94 -22.87
CA ALA A 132 19.33 -12.75 -23.37
C ALA A 132 19.22 -12.94 -24.90
N ALA A 133 18.04 -13.34 -25.39
CA ALA A 133 17.80 -13.51 -26.82
C ALA A 133 18.02 -12.21 -27.62
N GLN A 134 17.60 -11.05 -27.09
CA GLN A 134 17.82 -9.75 -27.75
C GLN A 134 19.29 -9.35 -27.80
N ARG A 135 20.06 -9.63 -26.75
CA ARG A 135 21.51 -9.37 -26.70
C ARG A 135 22.27 -10.25 -27.67
N GLU A 136 21.91 -11.53 -27.77
CA GLU A 136 22.51 -12.44 -28.75
C GLU A 136 22.33 -11.93 -30.18
N LEU A 137 21.13 -11.44 -30.50
CA LEU A 137 20.82 -10.86 -31.81
C LEU A 137 21.57 -9.54 -32.09
N SER A 138 21.75 -8.70 -31.07
CA SER A 138 22.27 -7.33 -31.26
C SER A 138 23.79 -7.22 -31.16
N SER A 139 24.41 -8.04 -30.32
CA SER A 139 25.83 -7.88 -29.93
C SER A 139 26.68 -9.13 -30.12
N GLY A 140 26.09 -10.30 -30.40
CA GLY A 140 26.82 -11.58 -30.49
C GLY A 140 27.49 -12.03 -29.17
N ASP A 141 27.34 -11.25 -28.10
CA ASP A 141 27.90 -11.49 -26.78
C ASP A 141 27.04 -12.53 -26.03
N ARG A 142 27.51 -13.77 -26.03
CA ARG A 142 26.90 -14.89 -25.31
C ARG A 142 27.46 -15.08 -23.91
N ASP A 143 28.60 -14.45 -23.60
CA ASP A 143 29.38 -14.78 -22.41
C ASP A 143 28.96 -13.96 -21.19
N HIS A 144 28.10 -12.94 -21.37
CA HIS A 144 27.67 -12.06 -20.28
C HIS A 144 26.17 -12.18 -20.00
N PRO A 145 25.77 -12.73 -18.83
CA PRO A 145 24.37 -12.93 -18.51
C PRO A 145 23.61 -11.60 -18.50
N ALA A 146 22.34 -11.65 -18.92
CA ALA A 146 21.44 -10.50 -18.84
C ALA A 146 21.38 -9.99 -17.39
N GLN A 147 21.76 -8.72 -17.20
CA GLN A 147 21.75 -8.07 -15.90
C GLN A 147 20.37 -7.48 -15.65
N LEU A 148 19.88 -7.63 -14.42
CA LEU A 148 18.65 -7.03 -13.94
C LEU A 148 18.94 -6.15 -12.72
N VAL A 149 18.47 -4.91 -12.75
CA VAL A 149 18.51 -3.98 -11.63
C VAL A 149 17.14 -3.89 -11.00
N LEU A 150 17.06 -4.12 -9.69
CA LEU A 150 15.85 -3.88 -8.92
C LEU A 150 15.71 -2.39 -8.62
N ILE A 151 14.53 -1.85 -8.88
CA ILE A 151 14.20 -0.45 -8.61
C ILE A 151 13.01 -0.40 -7.66
N GLY A 152 13.04 0.51 -6.70
CA GLY A 152 11.84 0.94 -6.01
C GLY A 152 11.92 2.36 -5.50
N PHE A 153 10.95 2.74 -4.68
CA PHE A 153 10.86 4.06 -4.07
C PHE A 153 10.48 3.89 -2.60
N ASP A 154 11.43 4.15 -1.69
CA ASP A 154 11.33 3.79 -0.28
C ASP A 154 11.15 2.27 -0.06
N LEU A 155 12.10 1.49 -0.59
CA LEU A 155 12.09 0.00 -0.69
C LEU A 155 11.99 -0.78 0.64
N GLY A 156 11.79 -0.10 1.78
CA GLY A 156 11.84 -0.71 3.10
C GLY A 156 10.77 -1.79 3.33
N PHE A 157 9.58 -1.62 2.76
CA PHE A 157 8.51 -2.61 2.85
C PHE A 157 8.77 -3.79 1.89
N GLU A 158 9.08 -3.49 0.63
CA GLU A 158 9.32 -4.46 -0.43
C GLU A 158 10.44 -5.41 -0.02
N PHE A 159 11.56 -4.88 0.46
CA PHE A 159 12.67 -5.72 0.93
C PHE A 159 12.31 -6.60 2.11
N ARG A 160 11.48 -6.11 3.04
CA ARG A 160 11.02 -6.93 4.16
C ARG A 160 10.15 -8.09 3.67
N SER A 161 9.21 -7.81 2.77
CA SER A 161 8.34 -8.82 2.18
C SER A 161 9.10 -9.83 1.34
N ILE A 162 9.99 -9.38 0.45
CA ILE A 162 10.81 -10.24 -0.40
C ILE A 162 11.73 -11.13 0.45
N SER A 163 12.45 -10.56 1.40
CA SER A 163 13.40 -11.32 2.25
C SER A 163 12.73 -12.33 3.18
N THR A 164 11.43 -12.20 3.43
CA THR A 164 10.70 -13.09 4.35
C THR A 164 9.84 -14.09 3.62
N SER A 165 9.16 -13.67 2.55
CA SER A 165 8.09 -14.43 1.91
C SER A 165 8.42 -14.84 0.48
N TYR A 166 9.34 -14.15 -0.20
CA TYR A 166 9.64 -14.36 -1.61
C TYR A 166 11.16 -14.35 -1.90
N PRO A 167 11.99 -15.08 -1.15
CA PRO A 167 13.45 -14.96 -1.23
C PRO A 167 14.05 -15.31 -2.61
N LEU A 168 13.44 -16.20 -3.39
CA LEU A 168 13.96 -16.66 -4.69
C LEU A 168 14.05 -15.52 -5.70
N ILE A 169 13.17 -14.53 -5.62
CA ILE A 169 13.19 -13.42 -6.57
C ILE A 169 14.47 -12.58 -6.43
N THR A 170 15.13 -12.60 -5.26
CA THR A 170 16.38 -11.84 -5.04
C THR A 170 17.54 -12.35 -5.90
N GLU A 171 17.50 -13.61 -6.33
CA GLU A 171 18.54 -14.24 -7.14
C GLU A 171 18.57 -13.71 -8.58
N TYR A 172 17.50 -13.03 -9.01
CA TYR A 172 17.38 -12.47 -10.35
C TYR A 172 18.14 -11.15 -10.52
N PHE A 173 18.34 -10.41 -9.43
CA PHE A 173 18.88 -9.06 -9.48
C PHE A 173 20.38 -9.05 -9.21
N THR A 174 21.12 -8.28 -10.01
CA THR A 174 22.56 -8.08 -9.82
C THR A 174 22.85 -6.92 -8.88
N SER A 175 21.95 -5.93 -8.86
CA SER A 175 22.07 -4.69 -8.11
C SER A 175 20.69 -4.09 -7.85
N TRP A 176 20.62 -3.09 -6.97
CA TRP A 176 19.37 -2.40 -6.64
C TRP A 176 19.55 -0.90 -6.40
N VAL A 177 18.46 -0.15 -6.57
CA VAL A 177 18.43 1.30 -6.35
C VAL A 177 17.12 1.73 -5.72
N ASP A 178 17.19 2.62 -4.72
CA ASP A 178 16.04 3.34 -4.17
C ASP A 178 15.99 4.74 -4.78
N LEU A 179 15.01 4.98 -5.65
CA LEU A 179 14.89 6.24 -6.37
C LEU A 179 14.57 7.42 -5.43
N GLN A 180 13.98 7.19 -4.26
CA GLN A 180 13.71 8.27 -3.31
C GLN A 180 15.01 8.87 -2.78
N GLU A 181 16.00 8.03 -2.49
CA GLU A 181 17.31 8.48 -2.01
C GLU A 181 18.04 9.23 -3.11
N LEU A 182 18.04 8.72 -4.35
CA LEU A 182 18.65 9.45 -5.48
C LEU A 182 18.02 10.82 -5.68
N VAL A 183 16.68 10.89 -5.68
CA VAL A 183 15.97 12.16 -5.84
C VAL A 183 16.28 13.12 -4.66
N LYS A 184 16.37 12.60 -3.43
CA LYS A 184 16.73 13.40 -2.27
C LYS A 184 18.15 13.98 -2.40
N ASP A 185 19.10 13.17 -2.87
CA ASP A 185 20.50 13.59 -3.01
C ASP A 185 20.67 14.64 -4.12
N ILE A 186 20.07 14.44 -5.30
CA ILE A 186 20.15 15.42 -6.40
C ILE A 186 19.38 16.72 -6.11
N SER A 187 18.33 16.66 -5.28
CA SER A 187 17.59 17.86 -4.86
C SER A 187 18.23 18.56 -3.66
N GLN A 188 19.24 17.95 -3.05
CA GLN A 188 19.86 18.41 -1.81
C GLN A 188 18.82 18.66 -0.71
N ALA A 189 17.76 17.87 -0.68
CA ALA A 189 16.64 18.09 0.23
C ALA A 189 16.91 17.52 1.62
N ASP A 190 16.59 18.30 2.65
CA ASP A 190 16.69 17.88 4.06
C ASP A 190 15.77 16.71 4.41
N ARG A 191 14.69 16.53 3.64
CA ARG A 191 13.71 15.46 3.84
C ARG A 191 13.49 14.65 2.58
N ALA A 192 13.12 13.39 2.77
CA ALA A 192 12.81 12.49 1.66
C ALA A 192 11.59 13.01 0.87
N PRO A 193 11.70 13.16 -0.46
CA PRO A 193 10.61 13.60 -1.32
C PRO A 193 9.57 12.49 -1.51
N THR A 194 8.36 12.90 -1.87
CA THR A 194 7.30 11.94 -2.22
C THR A 194 7.39 11.64 -3.71
N MET A 195 7.01 10.42 -4.13
CA MET A 195 7.02 10.05 -5.56
C MET A 195 6.29 11.07 -6.43
N ARG A 196 5.18 11.63 -5.92
CA ARG A 196 4.43 12.71 -6.57
C ARG A 196 5.27 13.98 -6.76
N ASP A 197 5.89 14.48 -5.71
CA ASP A 197 6.69 15.72 -5.79
C ASP A 197 7.90 15.52 -6.72
N SER A 198 8.53 14.33 -6.66
CA SER A 198 9.63 13.94 -7.53
C SER A 198 9.21 13.91 -9.01
N LEU A 199 8.06 13.33 -9.33
CA LEU A 199 7.51 13.29 -10.70
C LEU A 199 7.18 14.68 -11.23
N ILE A 200 6.60 15.55 -10.40
CA ILE A 200 6.34 16.95 -10.78
C ILE A 200 7.65 17.66 -11.14
N ALA A 201 8.68 17.50 -10.30
CA ALA A 201 9.98 18.14 -10.52
C ALA A 201 10.68 17.64 -11.80
N LEU A 202 10.42 16.39 -12.20
CA LEU A 202 10.93 15.79 -13.45
C LEU A 202 10.00 16.00 -14.66
N GLY A 203 9.02 16.90 -14.56
CA GLY A 203 8.21 17.32 -15.72
C GLY A 203 6.92 16.55 -15.96
N PHE A 204 6.55 15.59 -15.11
CA PHE A 204 5.28 14.83 -15.22
C PHE A 204 4.07 15.54 -14.59
N GLY A 205 4.21 16.82 -14.22
CA GLY A 205 3.21 17.55 -13.43
C GLY A 205 1.81 17.65 -14.05
N ASP A 206 1.74 17.66 -15.38
CA ASP A 206 0.48 17.76 -16.12
C ASP A 206 -0.15 16.38 -16.42
N ASP A 207 0.56 15.28 -16.17
CA ASP A 207 0.03 13.94 -16.40
C ASP A 207 -0.78 13.44 -15.20
N ARG A 208 -2.09 13.39 -15.38
CA ARG A 208 -3.04 12.86 -14.40
C ARG A 208 -2.73 11.43 -13.95
N HIS A 209 -2.11 10.61 -14.80
CA HIS A 209 -1.81 9.21 -14.50
C HIS A 209 -0.53 9.09 -13.66
N ALA A 210 0.52 9.84 -14.01
CA ALA A 210 1.74 9.95 -13.21
C ALA A 210 1.49 10.56 -11.83
N ILE A 211 0.75 11.68 -11.75
CA ILE A 211 0.58 12.42 -10.49
C ILE A 211 -0.43 11.78 -9.54
N GLY A 212 -1.41 11.07 -10.10
CA GLY A 212 -2.44 10.37 -9.34
C GLY A 212 -3.32 11.26 -8.47
N SER A 213 -4.36 10.66 -7.89
CA SER A 213 -5.22 11.34 -6.91
C SER A 213 -4.76 11.06 -5.49
N ILE A 214 -4.59 12.10 -4.67
CA ILE A 214 -4.28 12.03 -3.23
C ILE A 214 -5.42 11.32 -2.44
N HIS A 215 -6.59 11.14 -3.06
CA HIS A 215 -7.79 10.61 -2.44
C HIS A 215 -8.14 9.18 -2.87
N LYS A 216 -7.45 8.62 -3.85
CA LYS A 216 -7.67 7.22 -4.26
C LYS A 216 -6.71 6.31 -3.50
N LYS A 217 -7.14 5.06 -3.27
CA LYS A 217 -6.23 4.02 -2.81
C LYS A 217 -5.23 3.72 -3.92
N HIS A 218 -3.98 3.55 -3.53
CA HIS A 218 -2.87 3.20 -4.41
C HIS A 218 -3.10 1.81 -5.04
N SER A 219 -2.46 1.61 -6.18
CA SER A 219 -2.38 0.32 -6.87
C SER A 219 -0.91 0.12 -7.19
N SER A 220 -0.36 -1.01 -6.79
CA SER A 220 1.07 -1.27 -6.97
C SER A 220 1.46 -1.23 -8.44
N GLY A 221 0.60 -1.75 -9.34
CA GLY A 221 0.86 -1.67 -10.79
C GLY A 221 0.93 -0.25 -11.35
N MET A 222 0.23 0.72 -10.74
CA MET A 222 0.40 2.12 -11.12
C MET A 222 1.64 2.74 -10.50
N ASP A 223 1.97 2.37 -9.27
CA ASP A 223 3.13 2.91 -8.57
C ASP A 223 4.44 2.37 -9.18
N THR A 224 4.50 1.13 -9.68
CA THR A 224 5.64 0.65 -10.48
C THR A 224 5.80 1.42 -11.79
N LEU A 225 4.72 1.74 -12.49
CA LEU A 225 4.78 2.55 -13.71
C LEU A 225 5.24 3.99 -13.42
N ARG A 226 4.80 4.57 -12.30
CA ARG A 226 5.27 5.87 -11.80
C ARG A 226 6.76 5.82 -11.43
N MET A 227 7.23 4.72 -10.85
CA MET A 227 8.66 4.49 -10.63
C MET A 227 9.45 4.37 -11.94
N THR A 228 8.88 3.73 -12.97
CA THR A 228 9.50 3.72 -14.31
C THR A 228 9.58 5.13 -14.89
N ALA A 229 8.53 5.95 -14.76
CA ALA A 229 8.56 7.34 -15.19
C ALA A 229 9.65 8.13 -14.45
N LEU A 230 9.77 7.91 -13.14
CA LEU A 230 10.80 8.54 -12.30
C LEU A 230 12.21 8.11 -12.71
N LEU A 231 12.43 6.81 -12.93
CA LEU A 231 13.70 6.27 -13.44
C LEU A 231 14.10 6.95 -14.74
N VAL A 232 13.18 7.03 -15.71
CA VAL A 232 13.48 7.62 -17.02
C VAL A 232 13.76 9.10 -16.91
N GLY A 233 13.00 9.83 -16.09
CA GLY A 233 13.29 11.23 -15.78
C GLY A 233 14.71 11.42 -15.21
N LEU A 234 15.13 10.55 -14.29
CA LEU A 234 16.48 10.56 -13.72
C LEU A 234 17.56 10.22 -14.77
N LEU A 235 17.35 9.21 -15.60
CA LEU A 235 18.31 8.82 -16.65
C LEU A 235 18.51 9.94 -17.70
N PHE A 236 17.52 10.80 -17.91
CA PHE A 236 17.64 11.97 -18.79
C PHE A 236 18.15 13.24 -18.07
N TYR A 237 18.14 13.24 -16.73
CA TYR A 237 18.49 14.40 -15.95
C TYR A 237 19.95 14.81 -16.14
N GLN A 238 20.16 16.10 -16.40
CA GLN A 238 21.49 16.71 -16.49
C GLN A 238 21.81 17.35 -15.14
N ASN A 239 22.92 16.94 -14.54
CA ASN A 239 23.30 17.30 -13.17
C ASN A 239 23.91 18.72 -13.06
N ASP A 240 23.40 19.66 -13.85
CA ASP A 240 23.95 21.02 -13.98
C ASP A 240 23.47 21.96 -12.86
N ALA A 241 22.34 21.63 -12.24
CA ALA A 241 21.77 22.33 -11.09
C ALA A 241 20.99 21.34 -10.21
N PRO A 242 20.77 21.62 -8.91
CA PRO A 242 19.95 20.76 -8.05
C PRO A 242 18.50 20.65 -8.55
N LEU A 243 17.88 19.49 -8.33
CA LEU A 243 16.49 19.26 -8.73
C LEU A 243 15.56 20.07 -7.83
N ASN A 244 14.81 21.01 -8.42
CA ASN A 244 13.91 21.87 -7.67
C ASN A 244 12.61 21.15 -7.30
N ILE A 245 12.54 20.61 -6.08
CA ILE A 245 11.36 19.91 -5.58
C ILE A 245 10.48 20.87 -4.77
N GLN A 246 9.29 21.14 -5.29
CA GLN A 246 8.23 21.78 -4.53
C GLN A 246 7.47 20.72 -3.72
N PHE A 247 7.74 20.67 -2.43
CA PHE A 247 7.05 19.74 -1.55
C PHE A 247 5.58 20.14 -1.36
N THR A 248 4.67 19.24 -1.74
CA THR A 248 3.27 19.42 -1.36
C THR A 248 3.13 19.43 0.16
N ASN A 249 2.58 20.53 0.70
CA ASN A 249 2.20 20.62 2.10
C ASN A 249 1.10 19.59 2.40
N ARG A 250 1.52 18.39 2.80
CA ARG A 250 0.60 17.42 3.38
C ARG A 250 0.03 18.08 4.63
N ARG A 251 -1.27 18.44 4.62
CA ARG A 251 -1.99 18.76 5.85
C ARG A 251 -1.59 17.69 6.85
N LYS A 252 -1.10 18.05 8.05
CA LYS A 252 -0.88 17.06 9.10
C LYS A 252 -2.25 16.43 9.38
N TRP A 253 -2.47 15.22 8.88
CA TRP A 253 -3.68 14.48 9.19
C TRP A 253 -3.63 14.21 10.69
N SER A 254 -4.64 14.65 11.43
CA SER A 254 -4.78 14.29 12.84
C SER A 254 -4.67 12.76 12.94
N PRO A 255 -3.98 12.20 13.95
CA PRO A 255 -3.83 10.75 14.12
C PRO A 255 -5.15 9.97 13.96
N GLY A 256 -6.27 10.54 14.43
CA GLY A 256 -7.61 9.95 14.26
C GLY A 256 -8.12 9.83 12.82
N LYS A 257 -7.67 10.70 11.89
CA LYS A 257 -8.01 10.60 10.46
C LYS A 257 -7.06 9.67 9.69
N ALA A 258 -5.83 9.49 10.16
CA ALA A 258 -4.92 8.47 9.62
C ALA A 258 -5.44 7.06 9.94
N HIS A 259 -5.94 6.84 11.17
CA HIS A 259 -6.69 5.63 11.53
C HIS A 259 -7.98 5.48 10.71
N GLY A 260 -8.72 6.57 10.47
CA GLY A 260 -9.98 6.52 9.74
C GLY A 260 -9.89 6.26 8.22
N ARG A 261 -8.70 6.27 7.61
CA ARG A 261 -8.53 5.92 6.17
C ARG A 261 -8.32 4.43 5.92
N TYR A 262 -7.90 3.68 6.94
CA TYR A 262 -7.96 2.22 6.95
C TYR A 262 -9.29 1.76 7.56
N MET A 263 -10.40 2.30 7.03
CA MET A 263 -11.71 1.62 7.11
C MET A 263 -11.67 0.41 6.17
N GLY A 264 -10.74 -0.51 6.42
CA GLY A 264 -10.74 -1.86 5.91
C GLY A 264 -10.85 -2.73 7.15
N THR A 265 -12.06 -3.23 7.43
CA THR A 265 -12.28 -4.53 8.09
C THR A 265 -11.29 -4.88 9.22
N GLY A 266 -10.96 -3.92 10.07
CA GLY A 266 -9.89 -4.10 11.04
C GLY A 266 -10.35 -5.15 12.05
N LYS A 267 -9.85 -6.38 11.92
CA LYS A 267 -10.10 -7.41 12.93
C LYS A 267 -9.51 -7.02 14.28
N PHE A 268 -8.62 -6.03 14.33
CA PHE A 268 -7.85 -5.66 15.53
C PHE A 268 -7.97 -4.17 15.82
N PHE A 269 -8.33 -3.84 17.05
CA PHE A 269 -8.50 -2.46 17.53
C PHE A 269 -7.56 -2.20 18.71
N HIS A 270 -6.67 -1.22 18.57
CA HIS A 270 -5.69 -0.93 19.60
C HIS A 270 -6.23 0.09 20.63
N LYS A 271 -6.19 -0.27 21.92
CA LYS A 271 -6.63 0.55 23.07
C LYS A 271 -8.08 1.01 23.00
N THR A 272 -8.90 0.36 22.19
CA THR A 272 -10.31 0.71 21.99
C THR A 272 -11.14 -0.51 21.62
N ARG A 273 -12.42 -0.49 21.96
CA ARG A 273 -13.39 -1.46 21.43
C ARG A 273 -13.55 -1.34 19.90
N PRO A 274 -13.96 -2.42 19.22
CA PRO A 274 -14.37 -2.40 17.82
C PRO A 274 -15.35 -1.26 17.48
N LYS A 275 -15.12 -0.62 16.32
CA LYS A 275 -15.87 0.54 15.83
C LYS A 275 -16.03 0.47 14.31
N PRO A 276 -17.13 1.02 13.76
CA PRO A 276 -18.23 1.68 14.47
C PRO A 276 -19.16 0.67 15.19
N LYS A 277 -19.92 1.10 16.21
CA LYS A 277 -20.68 0.19 17.08
C LYS A 277 -21.74 -0.59 16.31
N GLU A 278 -22.40 0.10 15.38
CA GLU A 278 -23.42 -0.42 14.49
C GLU A 278 -22.90 -1.54 13.57
N PHE A 279 -21.58 -1.63 13.35
CA PHE A 279 -20.95 -2.71 12.56
C PHE A 279 -20.35 -3.82 13.42
N HIS A 280 -20.27 -3.58 14.74
CA HIS A 280 -19.83 -4.55 15.75
C HIS A 280 -20.85 -4.64 16.90
N PRO A 281 -22.14 -4.89 16.61
CA PRO A 281 -23.20 -4.89 17.61
C PRO A 281 -23.00 -5.96 18.67
N PHE A 282 -22.45 -7.10 18.27
CA PHE A 282 -22.31 -8.28 19.11
C PHE A 282 -20.95 -8.30 19.81
N THR A 283 -20.64 -7.25 20.56
CA THR A 283 -19.35 -7.12 21.25
C THR A 283 -19.47 -7.47 22.74
N ALA A 284 -18.64 -8.38 23.22
CA ALA A 284 -18.38 -8.60 24.64
C ALA A 284 -17.20 -7.75 25.12
N GLU A 285 -17.31 -7.20 26.33
CA GLU A 285 -16.17 -6.77 27.12
C GLU A 285 -15.65 -7.95 27.95
N VAL A 286 -14.34 -8.17 27.93
CA VAL A 286 -13.68 -9.23 28.70
C VAL A 286 -12.64 -8.62 29.62
N LEU A 287 -12.69 -9.00 30.89
CA LEU A 287 -11.78 -8.56 31.94
C LEU A 287 -11.21 -9.78 32.63
N LEU A 288 -9.89 -9.97 32.59
CA LEU A 288 -9.21 -11.03 33.33
C LEU A 288 -8.69 -10.46 34.65
N ARG A 289 -9.24 -10.94 35.75
CA ARG A 289 -8.88 -10.51 37.11
C ARG A 289 -7.95 -11.51 37.77
N GLY A 290 -6.94 -11.02 38.49
CA GLY A 290 -6.02 -11.87 39.25
C GLY A 290 -5.00 -12.63 38.41
N SER A 291 -4.81 -12.24 37.15
CA SER A 291 -3.72 -12.74 36.31
C SER A 291 -2.41 -11.98 36.57
N SER A 292 -1.29 -12.62 36.25
CA SER A 292 0.02 -11.96 36.17
C SER A 292 0.22 -11.16 34.87
N LEU A 293 -0.69 -11.30 33.89
CA LEU A 293 -0.67 -10.58 32.63
C LEU A 293 -1.22 -9.15 32.78
N ASN A 294 -0.37 -8.16 32.48
CA ASN A 294 -0.73 -6.74 32.55
C ASN A 294 -1.21 -6.14 31.21
N GLU A 295 -0.96 -6.84 30.10
CA GLU A 295 -1.35 -6.40 28.76
C GLU A 295 -1.52 -7.60 27.82
N ILE A 296 -2.47 -7.50 26.90
CA ILE A 296 -2.66 -8.44 25.81
C ILE A 296 -2.89 -7.66 24.52
N SER A 297 -2.33 -8.12 23.40
CA SER A 297 -2.63 -7.54 22.10
C SER A 297 -4.03 -7.94 21.63
N ALA A 298 -4.66 -7.11 20.81
CA ALA A 298 -5.95 -7.46 20.20
C ALA A 298 -5.86 -8.75 19.37
N SER A 299 -4.73 -8.99 18.69
CA SER A 299 -4.50 -10.23 17.94
C SER A 299 -4.46 -11.45 18.86
N ARG A 300 -3.78 -11.37 20.00
CA ARG A 300 -3.69 -12.50 20.92
C ARG A 300 -5.03 -12.79 21.59
N LEU A 301 -5.81 -11.75 21.88
CA LEU A 301 -7.18 -11.89 22.37
C LEU A 301 -8.08 -12.58 21.34
N TYR A 302 -7.94 -12.22 20.06
CA TYR A 302 -8.65 -12.86 18.95
C TYR A 302 -8.30 -14.35 18.85
N ASP A 303 -7.00 -14.68 18.88
CA ASP A 303 -6.52 -16.07 18.75
C ASP A 303 -6.98 -16.94 19.93
N MET A 304 -6.97 -16.38 21.15
CA MET A 304 -7.38 -17.08 22.37
C MET A 304 -8.86 -17.49 22.34
N PHE A 305 -9.70 -16.73 21.64
CA PHE A 305 -11.13 -16.99 21.52
C PHE A 305 -11.52 -17.45 20.11
N ALA A 306 -10.57 -17.96 19.33
CA ALA A 306 -10.77 -18.31 17.93
C ALA A 306 -11.88 -19.37 17.73
N HIS A 307 -12.12 -20.26 18.69
CA HIS A 307 -13.17 -21.27 18.60
C HIS A 307 -14.60 -20.71 18.64
N TYR A 308 -14.79 -19.45 19.06
CA TYR A 308 -16.08 -18.75 18.97
C TYR A 308 -16.24 -17.94 17.67
N ASP A 309 -15.30 -18.08 16.73
CA ASP A 309 -15.28 -17.37 15.44
C ASP A 309 -15.42 -15.84 15.56
N PRO A 310 -14.49 -15.16 16.25
CA PRO A 310 -14.56 -13.72 16.44
C PRO A 310 -14.43 -12.97 15.10
N LEU A 311 -15.24 -11.93 14.93
CA LEU A 311 -15.16 -11.01 13.79
C LEU A 311 -14.10 -9.93 13.99
N ALA A 312 -13.92 -9.49 15.24
CA ALA A 312 -12.91 -8.52 15.62
C ALA A 312 -12.57 -8.61 17.11
N ALA A 313 -11.43 -8.07 17.48
CA ALA A 313 -10.98 -7.93 18.86
C ALA A 313 -10.41 -6.53 19.09
N GLY A 314 -10.56 -6.03 20.31
CA GLY A 314 -9.91 -4.82 20.78
C GLY A 314 -9.17 -5.08 22.08
N ASN A 315 -8.03 -4.44 22.29
CA ASN A 315 -7.37 -4.48 23.59
C ASN A 315 -7.55 -3.18 24.37
N GLY A 316 -7.54 -3.27 25.69
CA GLY A 316 -7.58 -2.15 26.61
C GLY A 316 -6.51 -2.30 27.70
N SER A 317 -6.23 -1.23 28.42
CA SER A 317 -5.37 -1.28 29.60
C SER A 317 -6.13 -0.72 30.79
N ASN A 318 -6.41 -1.54 31.81
CA ASN A 318 -6.92 -1.03 33.09
C ASN A 318 -5.77 -0.88 34.09
N LYS A 319 -4.95 0.17 33.89
CA LYS A 319 -3.74 0.44 34.68
C LYS A 319 -3.99 0.62 36.18
N ARG A 320 -5.25 0.82 36.62
CA ARG A 320 -5.59 1.06 38.02
C ARG A 320 -5.79 -0.22 38.83
N ARG A 321 -5.97 -1.38 38.20
CA ARG A 321 -6.30 -2.63 38.88
C ARG A 321 -5.42 -3.83 38.53
N ASN A 322 -4.41 -3.64 37.67
CA ASN A 322 -3.64 -4.73 37.06
C ASN A 322 -4.53 -5.81 36.40
N ASP A 323 -5.74 -5.42 35.98
CA ASP A 323 -6.65 -6.29 35.25
C ASP A 323 -6.40 -6.12 33.74
N LEU A 324 -6.32 -7.23 33.03
CA LEU A 324 -6.29 -7.25 31.58
C LEU A 324 -7.71 -7.00 31.07
N MET A 325 -7.87 -6.04 30.17
CA MET A 325 -9.16 -5.66 29.59
C MET A 325 -9.13 -5.78 28.07
N GLY A 326 -10.22 -6.24 27.47
CA GLY A 326 -10.36 -6.35 26.04
C GLY A 326 -11.81 -6.40 25.59
N TRP A 327 -12.00 -6.47 24.28
CA TRP A 327 -13.29 -6.59 23.65
C TRP A 327 -13.24 -7.62 22.53
N VAL A 328 -14.31 -8.41 22.37
CA VAL A 328 -14.43 -9.44 21.33
C VAL A 328 -15.77 -9.25 20.63
N SER A 329 -15.75 -9.01 19.32
CA SER A 329 -16.94 -8.91 18.48
C SER A 329 -17.22 -10.26 17.83
N LEU A 330 -18.47 -10.71 17.92
CA LEU A 330 -18.93 -12.03 17.50
C LEU A 330 -19.92 -11.91 16.32
N PRO A 331 -20.24 -13.02 15.64
CA PRO A 331 -21.04 -12.98 14.41
C PRO A 331 -22.54 -12.77 14.63
N SER A 332 -23.07 -13.14 15.80
CA SER A 332 -24.50 -13.02 16.10
C SER A 332 -24.74 -12.76 17.60
N LEU A 333 -25.97 -12.37 17.93
CA LEU A 333 -26.40 -12.24 19.33
C LEU A 333 -26.33 -13.60 20.05
N GLU A 334 -26.71 -14.68 19.38
CA GLU A 334 -26.62 -16.03 19.94
C GLU A 334 -25.17 -16.42 20.26
N ALA A 335 -24.23 -16.15 19.35
CA ALA A 335 -22.82 -16.39 19.59
C ALA A 335 -22.29 -15.54 20.76
N LEU A 336 -22.75 -14.29 20.90
CA LEU A 336 -22.42 -13.43 22.01
C LEU A 336 -22.96 -13.94 23.35
N ASP A 337 -24.22 -14.36 23.39
CA ASP A 337 -24.83 -14.89 24.61
C ASP A 337 -24.16 -16.19 25.04
N TYR A 338 -23.83 -17.07 24.08
CA TYR A 338 -23.06 -18.28 24.31
C TYR A 338 -21.66 -17.97 24.87
N PHE A 339 -20.93 -17.05 24.23
CA PHE A 339 -19.61 -16.62 24.66
C PHE A 339 -19.62 -16.05 26.08
N VAL A 340 -20.55 -15.14 26.39
CA VAL A 340 -20.64 -14.52 27.72
C VAL A 340 -20.95 -15.56 28.78
N LYS A 341 -21.85 -16.51 28.47
CA LYS A 341 -22.19 -17.60 29.39
C LYS A 341 -20.99 -18.52 29.68
N ASP A 342 -20.20 -18.83 28.65
CA ASP A 342 -19.10 -19.79 28.74
C ASP A 342 -17.85 -19.17 29.37
N ILE A 343 -17.55 -17.89 29.07
CA ILE A 343 -16.34 -17.21 29.53
C ILE A 343 -16.53 -16.52 30.89
N ASN A 344 -17.73 -16.04 31.23
CA ASN A 344 -17.91 -15.33 32.49
C ASN A 344 -17.78 -16.28 33.70
N GLY A 345 -16.74 -16.07 34.51
CA GLY A 345 -16.38 -16.92 35.64
C GLY A 345 -15.41 -18.06 35.29
N ALA A 346 -15.02 -18.20 34.02
CA ALA A 346 -14.07 -19.21 33.59
C ALA A 346 -12.64 -18.87 34.06
N GLU A 347 -11.89 -19.91 34.43
CA GLU A 347 -10.48 -19.77 34.80
C GLU A 347 -9.61 -19.61 33.55
N SER A 348 -8.59 -18.74 33.61
CA SER A 348 -7.65 -18.52 32.52
C SER A 348 -6.43 -19.44 32.63
N GLU A 349 -5.89 -19.88 31.48
CA GLU A 349 -4.58 -20.54 31.42
C GLU A 349 -3.42 -19.67 31.97
N TYR A 350 -3.63 -18.35 32.05
CA TYR A 350 -2.68 -17.38 32.62
C TYR A 350 -2.95 -17.06 34.09
N GLY A 351 -3.80 -17.86 34.75
CA GLY A 351 -4.29 -17.63 36.09
C GLY A 351 -5.33 -16.52 36.17
N GLY A 352 -6.16 -16.58 37.21
CA GLY A 352 -7.25 -15.63 37.42
C GLY A 352 -8.55 -16.05 36.74
N MET A 353 -9.58 -15.21 36.89
CA MET A 353 -10.92 -15.49 36.36
C MET A 353 -11.35 -14.42 35.36
N TRP A 354 -11.91 -14.89 34.25
CA TRP A 354 -12.53 -14.04 33.26
C TRP A 354 -13.87 -13.51 33.76
N GLN A 355 -14.13 -12.24 33.47
CA GLN A 355 -15.43 -11.62 33.56
C GLN A 355 -15.81 -11.15 32.15
N ALA A 356 -16.91 -11.66 31.62
CA ALA A 356 -17.41 -11.30 30.30
C ALA A 356 -18.77 -10.60 30.44
N VAL A 357 -18.94 -9.48 29.73
CA VAL A 357 -20.18 -8.69 29.75
C VAL A 357 -20.57 -8.33 28.32
N SER A 358 -21.83 -8.62 27.97
CA SER A 358 -22.40 -8.20 26.68
C SER A 358 -22.54 -6.67 26.64
N LEU A 359 -22.06 -6.05 25.56
CA LEU A 359 -22.27 -4.63 25.26
C LEU A 359 -23.34 -4.42 24.18
N TYR A 360 -24.13 -5.45 23.87
CA TYR A 360 -25.20 -5.35 22.88
C TYR A 360 -26.28 -4.36 23.34
N ASP A 361 -26.65 -3.46 22.43
CA ASP A 361 -27.67 -2.44 22.65
C ASP A 361 -28.71 -2.51 21.52
N PRO A 362 -29.91 -3.06 21.78
CA PRO A 362 -30.95 -3.21 20.77
C PRO A 362 -31.52 -1.87 20.29
N ILE A 363 -31.32 -0.77 21.05
CA ILE A 363 -31.73 0.58 20.64
C ILE A 363 -30.80 1.11 19.55
N LEU A 364 -29.51 0.80 19.63
CA LEU A 364 -28.54 1.20 18.62
C LEU A 364 -28.64 0.36 17.34
N THR A 365 -28.98 -0.92 17.46
CA THR A 365 -29.04 -1.85 16.33
C THR A 365 -29.94 -3.04 16.68
N PRO A 366 -31.15 -3.15 16.09
CA PRO A 366 -32.10 -4.23 16.39
C PRO A 366 -31.70 -5.58 15.77
N ILE A 367 -30.59 -5.63 15.04
CA ILE A 367 -30.02 -6.79 14.35
C ILE A 367 -29.65 -7.87 15.38
N ARG A 368 -29.93 -9.13 15.07
CA ARG A 368 -29.67 -10.28 15.94
C ARG A 368 -28.82 -11.36 15.27
N THR A 369 -28.85 -11.46 13.94
CA THR A 369 -28.15 -12.50 13.19
C THR A 369 -26.99 -11.96 12.34
N ALA A 370 -26.07 -12.86 11.96
CA ALA A 370 -24.97 -12.53 11.05
C ALA A 370 -25.48 -12.08 9.67
N SER A 371 -26.51 -12.74 9.14
CA SER A 371 -27.09 -12.38 7.85
C SER A 371 -27.72 -10.99 7.87
N GLU A 372 -28.44 -10.64 8.94
CA GLU A 372 -29.02 -9.31 9.09
C GLU A 372 -27.93 -8.23 9.22
N LEU A 373 -26.82 -8.55 9.89
CA LEU A 373 -25.68 -7.65 10.03
C LEU A 373 -25.00 -7.38 8.68
N GLU A 374 -24.80 -8.41 7.87
CA GLU A 374 -24.25 -8.24 6.52
C GLU A 374 -25.19 -7.44 5.61
N SER A 375 -26.50 -7.76 5.60
CA SER A 375 -27.48 -6.97 4.85
C SER A 375 -27.52 -5.50 5.30
N PHE A 376 -27.40 -5.24 6.60
CA PHE A 376 -27.33 -3.88 7.12
C PHE A 376 -26.06 -3.14 6.67
N LYS A 377 -24.89 -3.79 6.71
CA LYS A 377 -23.63 -3.22 6.21
C LYS A 377 -23.73 -2.88 4.73
N GLU A 378 -24.31 -3.78 3.93
CA GLU A 378 -24.53 -3.56 2.50
C GLU A 378 -25.47 -2.38 2.24
N LEU A 379 -26.60 -2.31 2.95
CA LEU A 379 -27.57 -1.22 2.83
C LEU A 379 -26.93 0.13 3.19
N ARG A 380 -26.24 0.21 4.33
CA ARG A 380 -25.54 1.43 4.76
C ARG A 380 -24.47 1.88 3.77
N LEU A 381 -23.74 0.93 3.19
CA LEU A 381 -22.76 1.23 2.16
C LEU A 381 -23.44 1.80 0.90
N GLN A 382 -24.59 1.26 0.49
CA GLN A 382 -25.35 1.77 -0.64
C GLN A 382 -25.92 3.17 -0.38
N GLU A 383 -26.48 3.41 0.80
CA GLU A 383 -26.96 4.73 1.24
C GLU A 383 -25.83 5.77 1.19
N GLU A 384 -24.66 5.46 1.74
CA GLU A 384 -23.51 6.36 1.74
C GLU A 384 -23.03 6.65 0.30
N ILE A 385 -23.06 5.65 -0.59
CA ILE A 385 -22.75 5.82 -2.01
C ILE A 385 -23.76 6.78 -2.66
N GLN A 386 -25.05 6.62 -2.38
CA GLN A 386 -26.12 7.44 -2.95
C GLN A 386 -26.08 8.88 -2.41
N GLU A 387 -25.81 9.06 -1.13
CA GLU A 387 -25.65 10.37 -0.52
C GLU A 387 -24.43 11.10 -1.12
N LYS A 388 -23.28 10.42 -1.24
CA LYS A 388 -22.10 10.98 -1.90
C LYS A 388 -22.34 11.34 -3.36
N ARG A 389 -23.14 10.55 -4.10
CA ARG A 389 -23.55 10.89 -5.47
C ARG A 389 -24.40 12.14 -5.49
N SER A 390 -25.40 12.24 -4.62
CA SER A 390 -26.30 13.39 -4.51
C SER A 390 -25.55 14.67 -4.14
N GLN A 391 -24.63 14.60 -3.18
CA GLN A 391 -23.77 15.73 -2.81
C GLN A 391 -22.86 16.19 -3.97
N ARG A 392 -22.37 15.27 -4.81
CA ARG A 392 -21.58 15.63 -6.01
C ARG A 392 -22.44 16.33 -7.05
N THR A 393 -23.66 15.85 -7.30
CA THR A 393 -24.61 16.49 -8.22
C THR A 393 -24.98 17.90 -7.74
N GLN A 394 -25.29 18.06 -6.45
CA GLN A 394 -25.57 19.37 -5.86
C GLN A 394 -24.37 20.32 -5.95
N LYS A 395 -23.15 19.84 -5.70
CA LYS A 395 -21.94 20.65 -5.88
C LYS A 395 -21.75 21.09 -7.33
N LYS A 396 -21.96 20.18 -8.29
CA LYS A 396 -21.87 20.49 -9.72
C LYS A 396 -22.89 21.57 -10.12
N LEU A 397 -24.15 21.41 -9.74
CA LEU A 397 -25.21 22.41 -9.97
C LEU A 397 -24.88 23.75 -9.31
N SER A 398 -24.37 23.75 -8.08
CA SER A 398 -23.98 24.98 -7.38
C SER A 398 -22.80 25.70 -8.05
N MET A 399 -21.88 24.96 -8.68
CA MET A 399 -20.75 25.53 -9.42
C MET A 399 -21.21 26.09 -10.78
N GLU A 400 -22.10 25.38 -11.48
CA GLU A 400 -22.70 25.86 -12.74
C GLU A 400 -23.53 27.13 -12.52
N LEU A 401 -24.34 27.20 -11.45
CA LEU A 401 -25.07 28.41 -11.07
C LEU A 401 -24.13 29.58 -10.75
N LYS A 402 -23.01 29.33 -10.07
CA LYS A 402 -22.00 30.37 -9.80
C LYS A 402 -21.29 30.86 -11.05
N MET A 403 -21.00 29.98 -12.01
CA MET A 403 -20.41 30.40 -13.30
C MET A 403 -21.39 31.22 -14.14
N ASN A 404 -22.67 30.84 -14.17
CA ASN A 404 -23.70 31.60 -14.90
C ASN A 404 -23.99 32.98 -14.29
N HIS A 405 -23.75 33.17 -12.98
CA HIS A 405 -23.89 34.47 -12.34
C HIS A 405 -22.72 35.42 -12.66
N ILE A 406 -21.54 34.88 -12.96
CA ILE A 406 -20.35 35.65 -13.35
C ILE A 406 -20.43 36.11 -14.81
N THR A 407 -21.02 35.30 -15.69
CA THR A 407 -21.18 35.64 -17.12
C THR A 407 -22.33 36.60 -17.42
N ASN A 408 -23.27 36.79 -16.47
CA ASN A 408 -24.42 37.68 -16.62
C ASN A 408 -24.30 39.00 -15.82
N SER A 409 -23.12 39.33 -15.28
CA SER A 409 -22.89 40.69 -14.74
C SER A 409 -22.85 41.68 -15.89
N PRO A 410 -23.77 42.65 -15.98
CA PRO A 410 -23.74 43.65 -17.04
C PRO A 410 -22.46 44.47 -16.91
N ALA A 411 -21.71 44.55 -17.99
CA ALA A 411 -20.58 45.46 -18.09
C ALA A 411 -21.09 46.89 -17.81
N VAL A 412 -20.79 47.40 -16.63
CA VAL A 412 -20.98 48.82 -16.32
C VAL A 412 -20.00 49.58 -17.20
N CYS A 413 -20.52 50.05 -18.33
CA CYS A 413 -19.83 50.93 -19.25
C CYS A 413 -19.67 52.27 -18.54
N VAL A 414 -18.53 52.47 -17.88
CA VAL A 414 -18.15 53.77 -17.33
C VAL A 414 -17.72 54.64 -18.51
N THR A 415 -18.60 55.55 -18.91
CA THR A 415 -18.25 56.69 -19.75
C THR A 415 -17.94 57.86 -18.83
N THR A 416 -16.67 58.23 -18.72
CA THR A 416 -16.13 59.61 -18.79
C THR A 416 -14.63 59.60 -18.55
#